data_AF-A0A354J7K7-F1
#
_entry.id   AF-A0A354J7K7-F1
#
_cell.length_a   1.000
_cell.length_b   1.000
_cell.length_c   1.000
_cell.angle_alpha   90.00
_cell.angle_beta   90.00
_cell.angle_gamma   90.00
#
_symmetry.space_group_name_H-M   'P 1'
#
loop_
_entity.id
_entity.type
_entity.pdbx_description
1 polymer ?
#
loop_
_entity_poly.entity_id
_entity_poly.type
_entity_poly.pdbx_seq_one_letter_code
_entity_poly.pdbx_strand_id
1 'polypeptide(L)'
;SIKSVTGDWYGNKDGSKLFPGLATIQDMGWDQGPARFQKGQVAMTFSGPWVISDIKKNFSTWAETGKFGITADTKVSDIFGACKLPRFNNDQQPVTFSGVQVTGMNVYTDYPNAAMNLMRFLASDEIMNVVYDVMGKIPAVKESASVPGLNEDTVSQGFLSQAEYSHAMPVIQEGNYMWDPLRDVWTNLFDEKMSVEDAQAKSSEDYKKILENAGK
;
A
#
# COMPACT_ATOMS: atom_id res chain seq x y z
N SER A 1 -1.88 25.21 -9.95
CA SER A 1 -0.55 24.56 -9.99
C SER A 1 -0.35 23.76 -8.70
N ILE A 2 0.59 22.82 -8.62
CA ILE A 2 0.90 22.14 -7.33
C ILE A 2 1.17 23.17 -6.23
N LYS A 3 1.91 24.24 -6.54
CA LYS A 3 2.15 25.39 -5.65
C LYS A 3 0.87 26.03 -5.07
N SER A 4 -0.25 26.05 -5.79
CA SER A 4 -1.50 26.60 -5.24
C SER A 4 -2.20 25.68 -4.25
N VAL A 5 -1.88 24.37 -4.27
CA VAL A 5 -2.44 23.35 -3.37
C VAL A 5 -1.51 23.10 -2.18
N THR A 6 -0.21 23.09 -2.42
CA THR A 6 0.81 22.76 -1.42
C THR A 6 1.43 23.98 -0.75
N GLY A 7 1.14 25.20 -1.23
CA GLY A 7 1.77 26.43 -0.76
C GLY A 7 3.27 26.44 -1.09
N ASP A 8 4.09 26.92 -0.15
CA ASP A 8 5.56 26.90 -0.27
C ASP A 8 6.18 25.49 -0.04
N TRP A 9 5.35 24.44 0.08
CA TRP A 9 5.83 23.07 0.27
C TRP A 9 6.48 22.56 -1.02
N TYR A 10 7.79 22.77 -1.08
CA TYR A 10 8.66 22.32 -2.15
C TYR A 10 9.12 20.87 -1.90
N GLY A 11 8.63 19.98 -2.75
CA GLY A 11 9.32 18.74 -3.14
C GLY A 11 10.40 18.99 -4.21
N ASN A 12 11.07 20.14 -4.17
CA ASN A 12 12.25 20.42 -4.99
C ASN A 12 13.49 20.02 -4.19
N LYS A 13 14.36 19.21 -4.82
CA LYS A 13 15.70 18.81 -4.39
C LYS A 13 16.51 19.94 -3.71
N ASP A 14 16.36 21.17 -4.19
CA ASP A 14 17.15 22.33 -3.78
C ASP A 14 16.37 23.29 -2.83
N GLY A 15 15.08 23.07 -2.62
CA GLY A 15 14.19 23.97 -1.88
C GLY A 15 13.44 23.34 -0.70
N SER A 16 13.49 22.02 -0.54
CA SER A 16 12.80 21.35 0.56
C SER A 16 13.51 21.63 1.89
N LYS A 17 12.83 22.36 2.79
CA LYS A 17 13.30 22.55 4.17
C LYS A 17 13.17 21.30 5.04
N LEU A 18 12.36 20.33 4.62
CA LEU A 18 12.13 19.08 5.35
C LEU A 18 13.06 17.95 4.86
N PHE A 19 13.46 18.00 3.59
CA PHE A 19 14.17 16.92 2.90
C PHE A 19 15.27 17.46 1.97
N PRO A 20 16.25 18.24 2.46
CA PRO A 20 17.33 18.75 1.62
C PRO A 20 18.08 17.57 0.97
N GLY A 21 18.05 17.50 -0.37
CA GLY A 21 18.67 16.42 -1.16
C GLY A 21 17.97 15.06 -1.11
N LEU A 22 16.73 14.95 -0.60
CA LEU A 22 16.06 13.67 -0.42
C LEU A 22 14.83 13.55 -1.34
N ALA A 23 15.02 12.71 -2.36
CA ALA A 23 14.01 12.14 -3.25
C ALA A 23 13.38 13.08 -4.29
N THR A 24 13.68 12.82 -5.55
CA THR A 24 12.88 13.21 -6.71
C THR A 24 11.60 12.36 -6.79
N ILE A 25 10.62 12.70 -7.64
CA ILE A 25 9.44 11.82 -7.86
C ILE A 25 9.89 10.43 -8.33
N GLN A 26 11.02 10.35 -9.03
CA GLN A 26 11.67 9.12 -9.47
C GLN A 26 12.22 8.30 -8.30
N ASP A 27 12.54 8.95 -7.17
CA ASP A 27 12.93 8.32 -5.90
C ASP A 27 11.73 8.05 -4.97
N MET A 28 10.51 8.43 -5.35
CA MET A 28 9.26 8.08 -4.65
C MET A 28 8.64 6.79 -5.18
N GLY A 29 9.50 5.83 -5.54
CA GLY A 29 9.08 4.48 -5.93
C GLY A 29 8.46 3.71 -4.76
N TRP A 30 7.77 2.62 -5.10
CA TRP A 30 7.04 1.74 -4.19
C TRP A 30 7.78 1.40 -2.88
N ASP A 31 9.09 1.14 -2.96
CA ASP A 31 9.89 0.69 -1.82
C ASP A 31 10.52 1.83 -0.99
N GLN A 32 10.61 3.04 -1.55
CA GLN A 32 11.44 4.10 -0.95
C GLN A 32 10.78 4.75 0.26
N GLY A 33 9.46 4.95 0.22
CA GLY A 33 8.69 5.50 1.35
C GLY A 33 8.82 4.63 2.60
N PRO A 34 8.41 3.35 2.55
CA PRO A 34 8.56 2.41 3.66
C PRO A 34 10.01 2.25 4.13
N ALA A 35 10.99 2.16 3.21
CA ALA A 35 12.39 2.02 3.59
C ALA A 35 12.92 3.24 4.35
N ARG A 36 12.56 4.46 3.95
CA ARG A 36 12.95 5.70 4.64
C ARG A 36 12.29 5.81 6.00
N PHE A 37 11.04 5.38 6.13
CA PHE A 37 10.32 5.32 7.40
C PHE A 37 11.03 4.37 8.38
N GLN A 38 11.37 3.16 7.92
CA GLN A 38 12.13 2.20 8.72
C GLN A 38 13.55 2.67 9.08
N LYS A 39 14.13 3.62 8.34
CA LYS A 39 15.41 4.28 8.68
C LYS A 39 15.26 5.48 9.62
N GLY A 40 14.03 5.89 9.96
CA GLY A 40 13.75 7.08 10.77
C GLY A 40 13.99 8.39 10.04
N GLN A 41 14.06 8.35 8.71
CA GLN A 41 14.30 9.53 7.88
C GLN A 41 13.02 10.31 7.60
N VAL A 42 11.86 9.66 7.74
CA VAL A 42 10.54 10.29 7.66
C VAL A 42 9.71 9.84 8.86
N ALA A 43 8.92 10.76 9.42
CA ALA A 43 8.06 10.47 10.57
C ALA A 43 6.79 9.70 10.20
N MET A 44 6.37 9.75 8.93
CA MET A 44 5.15 9.12 8.43
C MET A 44 5.36 8.62 6.99
N THR A 45 4.62 7.57 6.61
CA THR A 45 4.57 7.06 5.24
C THR A 45 3.17 6.56 4.91
N PHE A 46 2.80 6.60 3.63
CA PHE A 46 1.58 5.98 3.13
C PHE A 46 1.95 4.63 2.52
N SER A 47 1.43 3.54 3.09
CA SER A 47 1.72 2.19 2.64
C SER A 47 0.57 1.25 2.98
N GLY A 48 0.68 -0.02 2.58
CA GLY A 48 -0.26 -1.06 2.96
C GLY A 48 0.29 -1.98 4.05
N PRO A 49 -0.51 -2.96 4.48
CA PRO A 49 -0.21 -3.79 5.65
C PRO A 49 1.03 -4.69 5.48
N TRP A 50 1.55 -4.88 4.26
CA TRP A 50 2.79 -5.63 4.03
C TRP A 50 4.00 -5.06 4.78
N VAL A 51 4.02 -3.75 5.04
CA VAL A 51 5.12 -3.10 5.79
C VAL A 51 5.25 -3.65 7.21
N ILE A 52 4.17 -4.19 7.81
CA ILE A 52 4.20 -4.83 9.13
C ILE A 52 5.12 -6.04 9.11
N SER A 53 5.06 -6.86 8.05
CA SER A 53 5.90 -8.05 7.90
C SER A 53 7.38 -7.65 7.84
N ASP A 54 7.71 -6.59 7.11
CA ASP A 54 9.08 -6.09 6.99
C ASP A 54 9.59 -5.53 8.31
N ILE A 55 8.77 -4.76 9.03
CA ILE A 55 9.11 -4.25 10.36
C ILE A 55 9.34 -5.41 11.33
N LYS A 56 8.44 -6.40 11.39
CA LYS A 56 8.57 -7.58 12.27
C LYS A 56 9.86 -8.36 11.99
N LYS A 57 10.21 -8.57 10.71
CA LYS A 57 11.46 -9.26 10.33
C LYS A 57 12.72 -8.52 10.81
N ASN A 58 12.70 -7.19 10.76
CA ASN A 58 13.85 -6.37 11.12
C ASN A 58 13.90 -6.02 12.62
N PHE A 59 12.81 -6.26 13.37
CA PHE A 59 12.63 -5.77 14.73
C PHE A 59 13.65 -6.36 15.72
N SER A 60 14.00 -7.65 15.57
CA SER A 60 15.03 -8.30 16.39
C SER A 60 16.39 -7.62 16.24
N THR A 61 16.81 -7.39 15.00
CA THR A 61 18.06 -6.65 14.70
C THR A 61 18.02 -5.23 15.24
N TRP A 62 16.86 -4.57 15.23
CA TRP A 62 16.72 -3.23 15.80
C TRP A 62 16.86 -3.22 17.33
N ALA A 63 16.29 -4.21 18.01
CA ALA A 63 16.45 -4.39 19.46
C ALA A 63 17.91 -4.67 19.84
N GLU A 64 18.62 -5.52 19.08
CA GLU A 64 20.03 -5.82 19.32
C GLU A 64 20.94 -4.60 19.15
N THR A 65 20.61 -3.73 18.18
CA THR A 65 21.39 -2.54 17.87
C THR A 65 20.97 -1.30 18.65
N GLY A 66 19.92 -1.40 19.49
CA GLY A 66 19.34 -0.26 20.21
C GLY A 66 18.74 0.81 19.28
N LYS A 67 18.41 0.46 18.04
CA LYS A 67 17.88 1.40 17.05
C LYS A 67 16.54 1.94 17.54
N PHE A 68 16.34 3.25 17.43
CA PHE A 68 15.16 3.96 17.99
C PHE A 68 14.96 3.81 19.50
N GLY A 69 16.00 3.37 20.24
CA GLY A 69 15.85 3.07 21.68
C GLY A 69 15.06 1.79 21.95
N ILE A 70 14.86 0.94 20.94
CA ILE A 70 14.17 -0.36 21.06
C ILE A 70 15.02 -1.28 21.94
N THR A 71 14.35 -1.99 22.84
CA THR A 71 14.90 -3.06 23.66
C THR A 71 14.18 -4.38 23.36
N ALA A 72 14.63 -5.48 23.97
CA ALA A 72 13.97 -6.78 23.85
C ALA A 72 12.51 -6.77 24.34
N ASP A 73 12.14 -5.83 25.23
CA ASP A 73 10.80 -5.71 25.81
C ASP A 73 9.89 -4.73 25.05
N THR A 74 10.45 -3.96 24.12
CA THR A 74 9.69 -2.99 23.31
C THR A 74 8.79 -3.74 22.33
N LYS A 75 7.52 -3.37 22.23
CA LYS A 75 6.60 -3.91 21.22
C LYS A 75 6.63 -3.06 19.96
N VAL A 76 6.31 -3.64 18.81
CA VAL A 76 6.18 -2.89 17.55
C VAL A 76 5.23 -1.70 17.69
N SER A 77 4.11 -1.90 18.39
CA SER A 77 3.09 -0.86 18.66
C SER A 77 3.60 0.31 19.50
N ASP A 78 4.70 0.15 20.23
CA ASP A 78 5.27 1.20 21.07
C ASP A 78 6.10 2.19 20.23
N ILE A 79 6.52 1.77 19.04
CA ILE A 79 7.37 2.54 18.12
C ILE A 79 6.60 2.98 16.88
N PHE A 80 5.74 2.10 16.37
CA PHE A 80 5.01 2.31 15.13
C PHE A 80 3.50 2.12 15.33
N GLY A 81 2.73 3.01 14.72
CA GLY A 81 1.29 2.90 14.62
C GLY A 81 0.84 2.95 13.16
N ALA A 82 -0.38 2.49 12.92
CA ALA A 82 -1.10 2.73 11.68
C ALA A 82 -2.45 3.37 12.01
N CYS A 83 -2.90 4.26 11.14
CA CYS A 83 -4.21 4.89 11.26
C CYS A 83 -4.79 5.11 9.86
N LYS A 84 -6.10 5.37 9.81
CA LYS A 84 -6.73 5.77 8.55
C LYS A 84 -6.13 7.05 8.00
N LEU A 85 -6.23 7.21 6.68
CA LEU A 85 -5.74 8.41 6.01
C LEU A 85 -6.43 9.66 6.58
N PRO A 86 -5.70 10.78 6.73
CA PRO A 86 -6.33 12.05 7.07
C PRO A 86 -7.40 12.44 6.06
N ARG A 87 -8.47 13.08 6.53
CA ARG A 87 -9.50 13.64 5.65
C ARG A 87 -8.91 14.72 4.76
N PHE A 88 -9.47 14.86 3.56
CA PHE A 88 -9.20 16.01 2.71
C PHE A 88 -9.75 17.31 3.34
N ASN A 89 -9.34 18.46 2.79
CA ASN A 89 -9.79 19.78 3.27
C ASN A 89 -11.32 20.00 3.16
N ASN A 90 -11.99 19.23 2.32
CA ASN A 90 -13.45 19.19 2.17
C ASN A 90 -14.12 18.17 3.11
N ASP A 91 -13.40 17.68 4.12
CA ASP A 91 -13.84 16.69 5.12
C ASP A 91 -14.17 15.30 4.54
N GLN A 92 -13.83 15.03 3.27
CA GLN A 92 -14.02 13.70 2.70
C GLN A 92 -12.91 12.74 3.12
N GLN A 93 -13.28 11.50 3.43
CA GLN A 93 -12.32 10.43 3.67
C GLN A 93 -11.73 9.97 2.32
N PRO A 94 -10.40 9.88 2.18
CA PRO A 94 -9.80 9.36 0.96
C PRO A 94 -10.27 7.94 0.67
N VAL A 95 -10.62 7.69 -0.59
CA VAL A 95 -10.98 6.36 -1.07
C VAL A 95 -9.73 5.65 -1.55
N THR A 96 -9.44 4.48 -1.00
CA THR A 96 -8.28 3.67 -1.37
C THR A 96 -8.67 2.46 -2.21
N PHE A 97 -7.68 1.84 -2.84
CA PHE A 97 -7.89 0.52 -3.42
C PHE A 97 -7.86 -0.57 -2.34
N SER A 98 -8.83 -1.46 -2.41
CA SER A 98 -8.85 -2.72 -1.68
C SER A 98 -8.16 -3.79 -2.51
N GLY A 99 -6.99 -4.23 -2.06
CA GLY A 99 -6.26 -5.34 -2.65
C GLY A 99 -6.50 -6.61 -1.87
N VAL A 100 -6.91 -7.67 -2.57
CA VAL A 100 -7.06 -9.01 -2.01
C VAL A 100 -6.04 -9.94 -2.68
N GLN A 101 -5.31 -10.71 -1.87
CA GLN A 101 -4.49 -11.80 -2.37
C GLN A 101 -5.38 -13.02 -2.53
N VAL A 102 -5.50 -13.51 -3.76
CA VAL A 102 -6.34 -14.66 -4.09
C VAL A 102 -5.49 -15.87 -4.41
N THR A 103 -5.92 -17.04 -3.95
CA THR A 103 -5.42 -18.30 -4.49
C THR A 103 -6.36 -18.75 -5.60
N GLY A 104 -5.81 -19.12 -6.75
CA GLY A 104 -6.56 -19.58 -7.90
C GLY A 104 -6.31 -21.06 -8.18
N MET A 105 -7.32 -21.74 -8.73
CA MET A 105 -7.17 -23.09 -9.27
C MET A 105 -6.97 -23.01 -10.79
N ASN A 106 -5.94 -23.68 -11.31
CA ASN A 106 -5.79 -23.84 -12.75
C ASN A 106 -6.94 -24.70 -13.29
N VAL A 107 -7.72 -24.17 -14.23
CA VAL A 107 -8.87 -24.86 -14.83
C VAL A 107 -8.49 -26.11 -15.64
N TYR A 108 -7.22 -26.24 -16.02
CA TYR A 108 -6.68 -27.38 -16.78
C TYR A 108 -6.00 -28.44 -15.89
N THR A 109 -6.15 -28.36 -14.56
CA THR A 109 -5.56 -29.37 -13.67
C THR A 109 -6.15 -30.76 -13.90
N ASP A 110 -5.29 -31.78 -13.93
CA ASP A 110 -5.72 -33.19 -13.98
C ASP A 110 -6.35 -33.66 -12.65
N TYR A 111 -6.24 -32.85 -11.58
CA TYR A 111 -6.69 -33.20 -10.23
C TYR A 111 -7.68 -32.17 -9.63
N PRO A 112 -8.84 -31.91 -10.26
CA PRO A 112 -9.74 -30.83 -9.85
C PRO A 112 -10.29 -31.00 -8.43
N ASN A 113 -10.60 -32.23 -8.02
CA ASN A 113 -11.10 -32.50 -6.66
C ASN A 113 -10.03 -32.26 -5.59
N ALA A 114 -8.78 -32.68 -5.84
CA ALA A 114 -7.68 -32.46 -4.92
C ALA A 114 -7.34 -30.97 -4.81
N ALA A 115 -7.31 -30.26 -5.95
CA ALA A 115 -7.11 -28.82 -5.98
C ALA A 115 -8.22 -28.05 -5.23
N MET A 116 -9.49 -28.45 -5.38
CA MET A 116 -10.59 -27.86 -4.63
C MET A 116 -10.49 -28.12 -3.12
N ASN A 117 -10.07 -29.33 -2.71
CA ASN A 117 -9.84 -29.62 -1.30
C ASN A 117 -8.69 -28.77 -0.72
N LEU A 118 -7.61 -28.58 -1.47
CA LEU A 118 -6.52 -27.70 -1.07
C LEU A 118 -7.00 -26.25 -0.95
N MET A 119 -7.79 -25.75 -1.92
CA MET A 119 -8.39 -24.41 -1.87
C MET A 119 -9.24 -24.20 -0.62
N ARG A 120 -10.05 -25.18 -0.24
CA ARG A 120 -10.87 -25.14 0.99
C ARG A 120 -10.01 -25.14 2.25
N PHE A 121 -8.97 -25.96 2.28
CA PHE A 121 -8.03 -26.00 3.40
C PHE A 121 -7.31 -24.65 3.56
N LEU A 122 -6.80 -24.09 2.46
CA LEU A 122 -6.13 -22.78 2.47
C LEU A 122 -7.06 -21.63 2.89
N ALA A 123 -8.37 -21.77 2.73
CA ALA A 123 -9.38 -20.80 3.14
C ALA A 123 -10.00 -21.08 4.53
N SER A 124 -9.53 -22.12 5.22
CA SER A 124 -10.04 -22.48 6.55
C SER A 124 -9.61 -21.50 7.63
N ASP A 125 -10.36 -21.43 8.72
CA ASP A 125 -10.02 -20.58 9.88
C ASP A 125 -8.64 -20.94 10.46
N GLU A 126 -8.28 -22.23 10.48
CA GLU A 126 -6.96 -22.70 10.89
C GLU A 126 -5.85 -22.04 10.06
N ILE A 127 -5.98 -22.05 8.74
CA ILE A 127 -4.99 -21.42 7.87
C ILE A 127 -5.04 -19.89 7.93
N MET A 128 -6.21 -19.27 8.08
CA MET A 128 -6.30 -17.81 8.26
C MET A 128 -5.60 -17.36 9.54
N ASN A 129 -5.68 -18.15 10.62
CA ASN A 129 -4.93 -17.91 11.84
C ASN A 129 -3.42 -18.02 11.61
N VAL A 130 -2.96 -19.04 10.88
CA VAL A 130 -1.55 -19.19 10.50
C VAL A 130 -1.07 -18.03 9.62
N VAL A 131 -1.90 -17.57 8.68
CA VAL A 131 -1.59 -16.40 7.83
C VAL A 131 -1.35 -15.16 8.68
N TYR A 132 -2.17 -14.95 9.71
CA TYR A 132 -1.99 -13.82 10.61
C TYR A 132 -0.74 -13.97 11.48
N ASP A 133 -0.62 -15.10 12.20
CA ASP A 133 0.42 -15.35 13.19
C ASP A 133 1.82 -15.42 12.56
N VAL A 134 1.95 -16.17 11.46
CA VAL A 134 3.25 -16.44 10.82
C VAL A 134 3.59 -15.40 9.75
N MET A 135 2.64 -15.06 8.88
CA MET A 135 2.94 -14.14 7.77
C MET A 135 2.76 -12.67 8.15
N GLY A 136 2.07 -12.37 9.26
CA GLY A 136 1.76 -11.01 9.67
C GLY A 136 0.81 -10.29 8.70
N LYS A 137 0.00 -11.05 7.95
CA LYS A 137 -0.96 -10.51 6.97
C LYS A 137 -2.35 -10.50 7.58
N ILE A 138 -3.12 -9.45 7.29
CA ILE A 138 -4.53 -9.36 7.69
C ILE A 138 -5.33 -10.40 6.87
N PRO A 139 -5.93 -11.43 7.50
CA PRO A 139 -6.66 -12.47 6.78
C PRO A 139 -7.97 -11.95 6.20
N ALA A 140 -8.37 -12.50 5.06
CA ALA A 140 -9.65 -12.19 4.41
C ALA A 140 -10.79 -13.02 5.02
N VAL A 141 -11.04 -12.82 6.31
CA VAL A 141 -12.14 -13.45 7.07
C VAL A 141 -13.35 -12.53 7.14
N LYS A 142 -14.54 -13.12 7.29
CA LYS A 142 -15.78 -12.35 7.45
C LYS A 142 -15.83 -11.62 8.79
N GLU A 143 -15.42 -12.29 9.86
CA GLU A 143 -15.47 -11.78 11.23
C GLU A 143 -14.05 -11.73 11.78
N SER A 144 -13.52 -10.54 12.08
CA SER A 144 -12.15 -10.40 12.62
C SER A 144 -11.95 -11.13 13.94
N ALA A 145 -13.03 -11.31 14.73
CA ALA A 145 -13.03 -12.07 15.98
C ALA A 145 -12.69 -13.56 15.80
N SER A 146 -12.75 -14.10 14.57
CA SER A 146 -12.31 -15.46 14.27
C SER A 146 -10.78 -15.62 14.27
N VAL A 147 -10.03 -14.50 14.25
CA VAL A 147 -8.57 -14.46 14.22
C VAL A 147 -8.04 -13.99 15.57
N PRO A 148 -7.50 -14.89 16.42
CA PRO A 148 -6.97 -14.53 17.72
C PRO A 148 -5.88 -13.44 17.62
N GLY A 149 -5.99 -12.39 18.44
CA GLY A 149 -5.01 -11.30 18.48
C GLY A 149 -5.19 -10.22 17.40
N LEU A 150 -6.12 -10.38 16.45
CA LEU A 150 -6.34 -9.39 15.39
C LEU A 150 -7.05 -8.13 15.91
N ASN A 151 -7.98 -8.26 16.85
CA ASN A 151 -8.73 -7.13 17.39
C ASN A 151 -7.87 -6.28 18.35
N GLU A 152 -6.86 -6.90 18.96
CA GLU A 152 -5.92 -6.26 19.89
C GLU A 152 -4.73 -5.62 19.17
N ASP A 153 -4.45 -6.00 17.92
CA ASP A 153 -3.39 -5.41 17.10
C ASP A 153 -3.82 -4.06 16.52
N THR A 154 -3.47 -3.00 17.25
CA THR A 154 -3.76 -1.61 16.88
C THR A 154 -3.20 -1.21 15.51
N VAL A 155 -2.11 -1.84 15.05
CA VAL A 155 -1.53 -1.56 13.73
C VAL A 155 -2.42 -2.18 12.65
N SER A 156 -2.81 -3.45 12.81
CA SER A 156 -3.74 -4.10 11.88
C SER A 156 -5.11 -3.41 11.85
N GLN A 157 -5.64 -3.01 13.01
CA GLN A 157 -6.89 -2.25 13.12
C GLN A 157 -6.79 -0.87 12.43
N GLY A 158 -5.62 -0.23 12.47
CA GLY A 158 -5.35 0.99 11.71
C GLY A 158 -5.60 0.82 10.21
N PHE A 159 -5.10 -0.25 9.61
CA PHE A 159 -5.34 -0.56 8.19
C PHE A 159 -6.80 -0.94 7.91
N LEU A 160 -7.41 -1.76 8.77
CA LEU A 160 -8.83 -2.14 8.64
C LEU A 160 -9.76 -0.92 8.68
N SER A 161 -9.45 0.08 9.51
CA SER A 161 -10.25 1.31 9.59
C SER A 161 -10.24 2.14 8.29
N GLN A 162 -9.19 2.03 7.47
CA GLN A 162 -9.16 2.63 6.13
C GLN A 162 -9.82 1.73 5.08
N ALA A 163 -9.81 0.41 5.28
CA ALA A 163 -10.43 -0.54 4.36
C ALA A 163 -11.95 -0.34 4.23
N GLU A 164 -12.61 0.19 5.26
CA GLU A 164 -14.03 0.61 5.19
C GLU A 164 -14.29 1.70 4.13
N TYR A 165 -13.25 2.46 3.77
CA TYR A 165 -13.29 3.52 2.77
C TYR A 165 -12.49 3.12 1.53
N SER A 166 -12.68 1.88 1.08
CA SER A 166 -11.97 1.36 -0.09
C SER A 166 -12.89 0.78 -1.14
N HIS A 167 -12.41 0.73 -2.38
CA HIS A 167 -13.05 0.05 -3.48
C HIS A 167 -12.14 -1.05 -4.01
N ALA A 168 -12.72 -2.20 -4.36
CA ALA A 168 -11.98 -3.27 -5.01
C ALA A 168 -11.29 -2.74 -6.27
N MET A 169 -10.04 -3.13 -6.48
CA MET A 169 -9.34 -2.80 -7.73
C MET A 169 -10.11 -3.36 -8.94
N PRO A 170 -10.15 -2.66 -10.08
CA PRO A 170 -10.70 -3.20 -11.32
C PRO A 170 -9.97 -4.49 -11.70
N VAL A 171 -10.73 -5.58 -11.92
CA VAL A 171 -10.19 -6.90 -12.31
C VAL A 171 -10.47 -7.25 -13.78
N ILE A 172 -11.07 -6.32 -14.54
CA ILE A 172 -11.25 -6.46 -15.98
C ILE A 172 -9.89 -6.40 -16.68
N GLN A 173 -9.76 -7.06 -17.84
CA GLN A 173 -8.49 -7.15 -18.57
C GLN A 173 -7.95 -5.76 -18.94
N GLU A 174 -8.85 -4.85 -19.29
CA GLU A 174 -8.57 -3.47 -19.65
C GLU A 174 -7.91 -2.71 -18.48
N GLY A 175 -8.24 -3.11 -17.24
CA GLY A 175 -7.64 -2.57 -16.02
C GLY A 175 -6.16 -2.87 -15.84
N ASN A 176 -5.57 -3.77 -16.64
CA ASN A 176 -4.11 -3.96 -16.63
C ASN A 176 -3.38 -2.81 -17.35
N TYR A 177 -4.05 -2.09 -18.24
CA TYR A 177 -3.44 -1.05 -19.09
C TYR A 177 -3.53 0.36 -18.50
N MET A 178 -4.31 0.55 -17.43
CA MET A 178 -4.55 1.87 -16.85
C MET A 178 -3.40 2.37 -15.95
N TRP A 179 -2.57 1.48 -15.41
CA TRP A 179 -1.57 1.84 -14.40
C TRP A 179 -0.48 2.78 -14.91
N ASP A 180 0.07 2.50 -16.09
CA ASP A 180 1.14 3.32 -16.68
C ASP A 180 0.64 4.73 -17.03
N PRO A 181 -0.48 4.91 -17.79
CA PRO A 181 -1.05 6.24 -18.03
C PRO A 181 -1.40 7.00 -16.74
N LEU A 182 -1.89 6.32 -15.70
CA LEU A 182 -2.22 6.95 -14.42
C LEU A 182 -0.97 7.42 -13.67
N ARG A 183 0.10 6.61 -13.66
CA ARG A 183 1.40 7.02 -13.10
C ARG A 183 1.93 8.26 -13.80
N ASP A 184 1.85 8.29 -15.12
CA ASP A 184 2.41 9.36 -15.92
C ASP A 184 1.71 10.71 -15.69
N VAL A 185 0.42 10.72 -15.30
CA VAL A 185 -0.23 11.96 -14.82
C VAL A 185 0.58 12.54 -13.67
N TRP A 186 0.80 11.76 -12.62
CA TRP A 186 1.49 12.22 -11.42
C TRP A 186 2.92 12.62 -11.73
N THR A 187 3.66 11.84 -12.51
CA THR A 187 5.02 12.19 -12.92
C THR A 187 5.07 13.53 -13.64
N ASN A 188 4.18 13.77 -14.62
CA ASN A 188 4.16 15.04 -15.36
C ASN A 188 3.75 16.23 -14.49
N LEU A 189 2.82 16.03 -13.54
CA LEU A 189 2.42 17.09 -12.62
C LEU A 189 3.55 17.42 -11.63
N PHE A 190 4.11 16.43 -10.95
CA PHE A 190 5.15 16.65 -9.94
C PHE A 190 6.47 17.16 -10.53
N ASP A 191 6.80 16.78 -11.77
CA ASP A 191 7.95 17.34 -12.51
C ASP A 191 7.63 18.71 -13.14
N GLU A 192 6.43 19.26 -12.92
CA GLU A 192 5.96 20.54 -13.49
C GLU A 192 6.05 20.62 -15.02
N LYS A 193 5.95 19.46 -15.71
CA LYS A 193 6.05 19.36 -17.17
C LYS A 193 4.75 19.72 -17.88
N MET A 194 3.62 19.55 -17.21
CA MET A 194 2.28 19.75 -17.79
C MET A 194 1.33 20.38 -16.77
N SER A 195 0.27 21.03 -17.28
CA SER A 195 -0.88 21.41 -16.46
C SER A 195 -1.67 20.17 -16.00
N VAL A 196 -2.58 20.34 -15.05
CA VAL A 196 -3.48 19.26 -14.59
C VAL A 196 -4.32 18.75 -15.75
N GLU A 197 -4.87 19.69 -16.52
CA GLU A 197 -5.76 19.43 -17.63
C GLU A 197 -5.02 18.70 -18.76
N ASP A 198 -3.81 19.13 -19.12
CA ASP A 198 -3.02 18.51 -20.19
C ASP A 198 -2.54 17.11 -19.80
N ALA A 199 -2.10 16.90 -18.55
CA ALA A 199 -1.67 15.60 -18.07
C ALA A 199 -2.84 14.59 -18.07
N GLN A 200 -4.03 15.01 -17.65
CA GLN A 200 -5.24 14.18 -17.68
C GLN A 200 -5.68 13.85 -19.10
N ALA A 201 -5.65 14.84 -20.00
CA ALA A 201 -6.00 14.65 -21.41
C ALA A 201 -5.04 13.65 -22.07
N LYS A 202 -3.73 13.82 -21.86
CA LYS A 202 -2.70 12.90 -22.35
C LYS A 202 -2.88 11.49 -21.82
N SER A 203 -3.08 11.33 -20.51
CA SER A 203 -3.30 10.01 -19.89
C SER A 203 -4.50 9.28 -20.49
N SER A 204 -5.59 10.01 -20.73
CA SER A 204 -6.80 9.45 -21.36
C SER A 204 -6.55 9.03 -22.80
N GLU A 205 -5.77 9.81 -23.56
CA GLU A 205 -5.38 9.49 -24.93
C GLU A 205 -4.46 8.26 -24.98
N ASP A 206 -3.45 8.22 -24.11
CA ASP A 206 -2.49 7.11 -24.04
C ASP A 206 -3.19 5.80 -23.65
N TYR A 207 -4.10 5.84 -22.67
CA TYR A 207 -4.89 4.65 -22.30
C TYR A 207 -5.72 4.12 -23.47
N LYS A 208 -6.41 5.00 -24.23
CA LYS A 208 -7.17 4.60 -25.42
C LYS A 208 -6.28 3.96 -26.49
N LYS A 209 -5.12 4.56 -26.76
CA LYS A 209 -4.15 4.00 -27.71
C LYS A 209 -3.64 2.62 -27.28
N ILE A 210 -3.40 2.41 -25.97
CA ILE A 210 -2.98 1.11 -25.46
C ILE A 210 -4.08 0.06 -25.69
N LEU A 211 -5.35 0.41 -25.44
CA LEU A 211 -6.48 -0.47 -25.71
C LEU A 211 -6.61 -0.80 -27.20
N GLU A 212 -6.54 0.19 -28.08
CA GLU A 212 -6.58 0.01 -29.54
C GLU A 212 -5.47 -0.94 -30.01
N ASN A 213 -4.24 -0.72 -29.54
CA ASN A 213 -3.09 -1.59 -29.87
C ASN A 213 -3.24 -3.01 -29.32
N ALA A 214 -3.96 -3.18 -28.21
CA ALA A 214 -4.29 -4.48 -27.63
C ALA A 214 -5.52 -5.14 -28.30
N GLY A 215 -6.12 -4.51 -29.30
CA GLY A 215 -7.32 -5.01 -29.99
C GLY A 215 -8.57 -4.98 -29.13
N LYS A 216 -8.67 -3.99 -28.23
CA LYS A 216 -9.78 -3.79 -27.29
C LYS A 216 -10.66 -2.61 -27.66
#